data_AF-A0A9E3C386-F1
#
_entry.id   AF-A0A9E3C386-F1
#
_cell.length_a   1.000
_cell.length_b   1.000
_cell.length_c   1.000
_cell.angle_alpha   90.00
_cell.angle_beta   90.00
_cell.angle_gamma   90.00
#
_symmetry.space_group_name_H-M   'P 1'
#
loop_
_entity.id
_entity.type
_entity.pdbx_description
1 polymer ?
#
loop_
_entity_poly.entity_id
_entity_poly.type
_entity_poly.pdbx_seq_one_letter_code
_entity_poly.pdbx_strand_id
1 'polypeptide(L)'
;MGRTAILTAAALALALPFATPLGAQQAGPPHAFLFGAWTGGLVPPPSTVTAQGCMAQPTVIFTRDVVMRATLTDILYVQRAIETARGTGDGIDIRLVPQPGAQAAPAGLGLAEGGSTGFGCPEADTLHVQRISNNEISFPGCRDFPFPLVRCPAG
;
A
#
# COMPACT_ATOMS: atom_id res chain seq x y z
N MET A 1 -39.17 -73.69 15.77
CA MET A 1 -37.81 -74.21 15.47
C MET A 1 -37.72 -74.36 13.96
N GLY A 2 -36.84 -73.76 13.17
CA GLY A 2 -35.69 -72.89 13.33
C GLY A 2 -35.03 -72.77 11.94
N ARG A 3 -34.51 -71.57 11.60
CA ARG A 3 -33.23 -71.27 10.88
C ARG A 3 -33.00 -71.99 9.52
N THR A 4 -32.58 -71.39 8.41
CA THR A 4 -31.56 -70.34 8.15
C THR A 4 -31.54 -70.12 6.61
N ALA A 5 -31.59 -68.88 6.11
CA ALA A 5 -30.50 -68.16 5.40
C ALA A 5 -30.23 -68.63 3.94
N ILE A 6 -29.86 -67.82 2.95
CA ILE A 6 -28.95 -66.67 2.93
C ILE A 6 -29.38 -65.70 1.81
N LEU A 7 -29.50 -64.42 2.15
CA LEU A 7 -29.73 -63.30 1.21
C LEU A 7 -28.39 -62.78 0.68
N THR A 8 -28.37 -62.51 -0.62
CA THR A 8 -27.25 -61.98 -1.41
C THR A 8 -26.91 -60.55 -0.98
N ALA A 9 -25.67 -60.35 -0.52
CA ALA A 9 -25.06 -59.04 -0.23
C ALA A 9 -24.58 -58.42 -1.56
N ALA A 10 -25.04 -57.22 -1.92
CA ALA A 10 -24.45 -55.91 -1.60
C ALA A 10 -23.34 -55.47 -2.57
N ALA A 11 -23.62 -54.46 -3.39
CA ALA A 11 -22.63 -53.52 -3.94
C ALA A 11 -23.33 -52.31 -4.58
N LEU A 12 -23.82 -51.37 -3.76
CA LEU A 12 -24.13 -50.02 -4.23
C LEU A 12 -22.92 -49.14 -3.87
N ALA A 13 -22.06 -48.89 -4.85
CA ALA A 13 -20.91 -48.01 -4.72
C ALA A 13 -21.40 -46.55 -4.60
N LEU A 14 -21.34 -46.01 -3.38
CA LEU A 14 -21.50 -44.59 -3.09
C LEU A 14 -20.33 -43.80 -3.70
N ALA A 15 -20.57 -43.19 -4.86
CA ALA A 15 -19.68 -42.17 -5.42
C ALA A 15 -19.89 -40.85 -4.65
N LEU A 16 -19.09 -40.62 -3.62
CA LEU A 16 -18.97 -39.32 -2.96
C LEU A 16 -18.14 -38.39 -3.85
N PRO A 17 -18.69 -37.26 -4.35
CA PRO A 17 -17.87 -36.25 -5.00
C PRO A 17 -17.01 -35.56 -3.93
N PHE A 18 -15.70 -35.74 -4.04
CA PHE A 18 -14.72 -34.94 -3.31
C PHE A 18 -14.82 -33.48 -3.79
N ALA A 19 -15.61 -32.67 -3.09
CA ALA A 19 -15.59 -31.22 -3.28
C ALA A 19 -14.27 -30.69 -2.69
N THR A 20 -13.29 -30.41 -3.57
CA THR A 20 -12.12 -29.63 -3.18
C THR A 20 -12.59 -28.23 -2.77
N PRO A 21 -12.31 -27.73 -1.56
CA PRO A 21 -12.56 -26.34 -1.26
C PRO A 21 -11.70 -25.51 -2.20
N LEU A 22 -12.30 -24.75 -3.12
CA LEU A 22 -11.63 -23.61 -3.71
C LEU A 22 -11.30 -22.68 -2.54
N GLY A 23 -10.05 -22.73 -2.09
CA GLY A 23 -9.53 -21.68 -1.22
C GLY A 23 -9.67 -20.39 -1.98
N ALA A 24 -10.62 -19.54 -1.58
CA ALA A 24 -10.64 -18.15 -1.99
C ALA A 24 -9.28 -17.58 -1.62
N GLN A 25 -8.40 -17.41 -2.61
CA GLN A 25 -7.15 -16.68 -2.42
C GLN A 25 -7.59 -15.32 -1.90
N GLN A 26 -7.29 -15.03 -0.63
CA GLN A 26 -7.58 -13.75 -0.03
C GLN A 26 -6.90 -12.70 -0.91
N ALA A 27 -7.71 -11.96 -1.69
CA ALA A 27 -7.21 -10.87 -2.48
C ALA A 27 -6.44 -9.95 -1.53
N GLY A 28 -5.19 -9.64 -1.89
CA GLY A 28 -4.37 -8.72 -1.10
C GLY A 28 -5.08 -7.37 -0.93
N PRO A 29 -4.59 -6.51 -0.02
CA PRO A 29 -5.18 -5.20 0.16
C PRO A 29 -5.16 -4.41 -1.17
N PRO A 30 -6.13 -3.51 -1.42
CA PRO A 30 -6.26 -2.84 -2.71
C PRO A 30 -5.02 -2.07 -3.16
N HIS A 31 -4.20 -1.60 -2.20
CA HIS A 31 -2.94 -0.88 -2.44
C HIS A 31 -1.70 -1.79 -2.49
N ALA A 32 -1.84 -3.11 -2.57
CA ALA A 32 -0.70 -4.04 -2.59
C ALA A 32 0.30 -3.76 -3.72
N PHE A 33 -0.17 -3.18 -4.84
CA PHE A 33 0.72 -2.78 -5.92
C PHE A 33 1.69 -1.66 -5.52
N LEU A 34 1.40 -0.89 -4.47
CA LEU A 34 2.28 0.17 -4.00
C LEU A 34 3.43 -0.36 -3.16
N PHE A 35 3.37 -1.59 -2.66
CA PHE A 35 4.35 -2.10 -1.69
C PHE A 35 5.80 -1.98 -2.18
N GLY A 36 6.67 -1.55 -1.27
CA GLY A 36 8.08 -1.33 -1.53
C GLY A 36 8.47 0.15 -1.50
N ALA A 37 9.68 0.41 -1.99
CA ALA A 37 10.31 1.72 -1.98
C ALA A 37 10.18 2.42 -3.34
N TRP A 38 10.07 3.74 -3.31
CA TRP A 38 9.85 4.61 -4.45
C TRP A 38 10.76 5.84 -4.37
N THR A 39 11.27 6.30 -5.50
CA THR A 39 12.14 7.48 -5.62
C THR A 39 11.59 8.48 -6.64
N GLY A 40 12.02 9.74 -6.56
CA GLY A 40 11.47 10.85 -7.33
C GLY A 40 10.63 11.77 -6.44
N GLY A 41 9.50 12.26 -6.95
CA GLY A 41 8.60 13.13 -6.20
C GLY A 41 9.04 14.59 -6.23
N LEU A 42 9.94 14.98 -5.34
CA LEU A 42 10.39 16.38 -5.26
C LEU A 42 11.29 16.77 -6.44
N VAL A 43 12.17 15.86 -6.83
CA VAL A 43 12.99 15.97 -8.04
C VAL A 43 12.56 14.89 -9.02
N PRO A 44 12.67 15.12 -10.33
CA PRO A 44 12.40 14.09 -11.31
C PRO A 44 13.26 12.85 -11.03
N PRO A 45 12.70 11.64 -11.19
CA PRO A 45 13.48 10.43 -11.07
C PRO A 45 14.60 10.39 -12.13
N PRO A 46 15.79 9.85 -11.81
CA PRO A 46 16.87 9.76 -12.78
C PRO A 46 16.48 8.80 -13.92
N SER A 47 17.05 9.02 -15.11
CA SER A 47 16.81 8.14 -16.27
C SER A 47 17.25 6.69 -16.06
N THR A 48 18.14 6.47 -15.09
CA THR A 48 18.55 5.15 -14.61
C THR A 48 18.51 5.13 -13.10
N VAL A 49 17.71 4.22 -12.53
CA VAL A 49 17.59 4.01 -11.09
C VAL A 49 18.31 2.71 -10.75
N THR A 50 19.34 2.77 -9.93
CA THR A 50 19.99 1.56 -9.39
C THR A 50 19.30 1.14 -8.09
N ALA A 51 19.25 -0.17 -7.82
CA ALA A 51 18.68 -0.68 -6.56
C ALA A 51 19.40 -0.07 -5.34
N GLN A 52 20.74 -0.06 -5.35
CA GLN A 52 21.54 0.50 -4.25
C GLN A 52 21.27 2.00 -4.03
N GLY A 53 21.27 2.82 -5.10
CA GLY A 53 21.03 4.26 -4.98
C GLY A 53 19.62 4.58 -4.50
N CYS A 54 18.63 3.84 -4.99
CA CYS A 54 17.23 4.02 -4.60
C CYS A 54 16.98 3.60 -3.14
N MET A 55 17.48 2.44 -2.73
CA MET A 55 17.26 1.88 -1.38
C MET A 55 18.05 2.63 -0.29
N ALA A 56 19.12 3.35 -0.66
CA ALA A 56 19.85 4.19 0.29
C ALA A 56 19.02 5.38 0.79
N GLN A 57 18.11 5.91 -0.04
CA GLN A 57 17.34 7.11 0.27
C GLN A 57 16.03 7.18 -0.56
N PRO A 58 15.07 6.28 -0.32
CA PRO A 58 13.78 6.35 -1.00
C PRO A 58 12.96 7.55 -0.54
N THR A 59 12.20 8.15 -1.45
CA THR A 59 11.30 9.27 -1.14
C THR A 59 10.08 8.78 -0.36
N VAL A 60 9.50 7.65 -0.78
CA VAL A 60 8.31 7.07 -0.16
C VAL A 60 8.47 5.55 -0.06
N ILE A 61 8.03 5.00 1.07
CA ILE A 61 7.96 3.56 1.28
C ILE A 61 6.52 3.22 1.67
N PHE A 62 5.92 2.29 0.91
CA PHE A 62 4.61 1.74 1.23
C PHE A 62 4.78 0.34 1.83
N THR A 63 4.18 0.15 2.99
CA THR A 63 3.98 -1.17 3.60
C THR A 63 2.49 -1.51 3.58
N ARG A 64 2.12 -2.62 4.22
CA ARG A 64 0.73 -3.02 4.34
C ARG A 64 -0.11 -1.98 5.08
N ASP A 65 0.40 -1.45 6.18
CA ASP A 65 -0.40 -0.66 7.13
C ASP A 65 0.21 0.73 7.41
N VAL A 66 1.36 1.06 6.80
CA VAL A 66 2.09 2.32 7.03
C VAL A 66 2.63 2.87 5.72
N VAL A 67 2.52 4.18 5.54
CA VAL A 67 3.26 4.95 4.52
C VAL A 67 4.33 5.77 5.22
N MET A 68 5.56 5.70 4.72
CA MET A 68 6.70 6.46 5.22
C MET A 68 7.19 7.41 4.13
N ARG A 69 7.47 8.67 4.48
CA ARG A 69 7.96 9.70 3.56
C ARG A 69 9.22 10.36 4.09
N ALA A 70 10.23 10.48 3.23
CA ALA A 70 11.36 11.36 3.48
C ALA A 70 10.97 12.81 3.17
N THR A 71 11.37 13.75 4.04
CA THR A 71 11.30 15.18 3.74
C THR A 71 12.72 15.68 3.42
N LEU A 72 12.84 16.87 2.83
CA LEU A 72 14.15 17.47 2.55
C LEU A 72 14.95 17.80 3.80
N THR A 73 14.23 18.15 4.87
CA THR A 73 14.80 18.82 6.04
C THR A 73 14.88 17.91 7.25
N ASP A 74 14.13 16.80 7.26
CA ASP A 74 14.10 15.88 8.38
C ASP A 74 14.96 14.65 8.11
N ILE A 75 15.72 14.25 9.13
CA ILE A 75 16.55 13.03 9.10
C ILE A 75 15.67 11.78 9.18
N LEU A 76 14.50 11.88 9.82
CA LEU A 76 13.59 10.78 10.07
C LEU A 76 12.47 10.77 9.04
N TYR A 77 12.04 9.56 8.65
CA TYR A 77 10.82 9.40 7.88
C TYR A 77 9.61 9.86 8.68
N VAL A 78 8.75 10.66 8.05
CA VAL A 78 7.39 10.88 8.53
C VAL A 78 6.60 9.61 8.25
N GLN A 79 6.12 8.95 9.30
CA GLN A 79 5.35 7.71 9.21
C GLN A 79 3.88 7.98 9.50
N ARG A 80 2.98 7.45 8.67
CA ARG A 80 1.53 7.57 8.86
C ARG A 80 0.88 6.21 8.65
N ALA A 81 0.06 5.80 9.62
CA ALA A 81 -0.71 4.57 9.52
C ALA A 81 -1.83 4.72 8.48
N ILE A 82 -2.08 3.65 7.73
CA ILE A 82 -3.18 3.53 6.78
C ILE A 82 -4.42 3.11 7.55
N GLU A 83 -5.47 3.93 7.50
CA GLU A 83 -6.76 3.60 8.07
C GLU A 83 -7.59 2.78 7.06
N THR A 84 -7.69 3.27 5.83
CA THR A 84 -8.38 2.57 4.74
C THR A 84 -7.69 2.82 3.41
N ALA A 85 -7.88 1.90 2.46
CA ALA A 85 -7.44 2.05 1.09
C ALA A 85 -8.54 1.55 0.15
N ARG A 86 -8.83 2.33 -0.89
CA ARG A 86 -9.88 2.04 -1.88
C ARG A 86 -9.32 2.22 -3.29
N GLY A 87 -9.45 1.20 -4.11
CA GLY A 87 -9.11 1.32 -5.54
C GLY A 87 -10.03 2.31 -6.26
N THR A 88 -9.46 3.11 -7.14
CA THR A 88 -10.19 4.01 -8.06
C THR A 88 -10.04 3.48 -9.50
N GLY A 89 -10.62 4.19 -10.48
CA GLY A 89 -10.46 3.81 -11.90
C GLY A 89 -9.02 3.92 -12.41
N ASP A 90 -8.21 4.80 -11.82
CA ASP A 90 -6.86 5.17 -12.25
C ASP A 90 -5.79 4.98 -11.17
N GLY A 91 -6.15 4.44 -10.00
CA GLY A 91 -5.26 4.44 -8.85
C GLY A 91 -5.87 3.93 -7.55
N ILE A 92 -5.52 4.60 -6.46
CA ILE A 92 -5.99 4.29 -5.11
C ILE A 92 -6.10 5.56 -4.26
N ASP A 93 -7.19 5.65 -3.51
CA ASP A 93 -7.37 6.62 -2.45
C ASP A 93 -7.03 5.95 -1.12
N ILE A 94 -6.07 6.53 -0.39
CA ILE A 94 -5.64 6.06 0.93
C ILE A 94 -6.06 7.10 1.95
N ARG A 95 -6.81 6.66 2.96
CA ARG A 95 -7.07 7.43 4.17
C ARG A 95 -6.02 7.06 5.21
N LEU A 96 -5.38 8.08 5.78
CA LEU A 96 -4.40 7.94 6.84
C LEU A 96 -5.06 8.20 8.18
N VAL A 97 -4.60 7.49 9.21
CA VAL A 97 -5.00 7.78 10.59
C VAL A 97 -4.61 9.23 10.91
N PRO A 98 -5.55 10.09 11.36
CA PRO A 98 -5.24 11.46 11.75
C PRO A 98 -4.20 11.49 12.86
N GLN A 99 -3.19 12.35 12.73
CA GLN A 99 -2.16 12.50 13.77
C GLN A 99 -2.42 13.77 14.59
N PRO A 100 -2.58 13.68 15.92
CA PRO A 100 -2.68 14.86 16.79
C PRO A 100 -1.44 15.75 16.62
N GLY A 101 -1.64 17.05 16.41
CA GLY A 101 -0.55 17.99 16.08
C GLY A 101 -0.35 18.22 14.58
N ALA A 102 -1.19 17.63 13.72
CA ALA A 102 -1.21 17.92 12.29
C ALA A 102 -1.89 19.24 11.88
N GLN A 103 -2.49 19.95 12.84
CA GLN A 103 -2.99 21.29 12.57
C GLN A 103 -1.80 22.22 12.29
N ALA A 104 -1.79 22.82 11.09
CA ALA A 104 -0.87 23.87 10.72
C ALA A 104 -0.78 24.90 11.86
N ALA A 105 0.41 25.04 12.45
CA ALA A 105 0.65 26.05 13.46
C ALA A 105 0.28 27.44 12.88
N PRO A 106 -0.31 28.35 13.66
CA PRO A 106 -0.56 29.72 13.21
C PRO A 106 0.76 30.34 12.75
N ALA A 107 0.78 30.90 11.54
CA ALA A 107 1.92 31.64 11.02
C ALA A 107 2.21 32.84 11.93
N GLY A 108 3.17 32.73 12.84
CA GLY A 108 3.49 33.85 13.73
C GLY A 108 4.45 33.60 14.88
N LEU A 109 4.72 32.35 15.28
CA LEU A 109 5.64 32.06 16.40
C LEU A 109 6.61 30.97 15.97
N GLY A 110 7.80 31.40 15.51
CA GLY A 110 8.80 30.59 14.82
C GLY A 110 9.54 29.56 15.69
N LEU A 111 8.82 28.74 16.44
CA LEU A 111 9.36 27.57 17.14
C LEU A 111 8.30 26.45 17.18
N ALA A 112 8.11 25.79 16.04
CA ALA A 112 7.61 24.43 15.95
C ALA A 112 8.32 23.76 14.76
N GLU A 113 9.56 23.32 15.00
CA GLU A 113 10.22 22.30 14.18
C GLU A 113 9.43 20.99 14.33
N GLY A 114 8.42 20.83 13.50
CA GLY A 114 7.69 19.59 13.30
C GLY A 114 7.41 19.49 11.82
N GLY A 115 8.15 18.62 11.13
CA GLY A 115 8.02 18.38 9.69
C GLY A 115 6.56 18.27 9.26
N SER A 116 6.26 18.69 8.02
CA SER A 116 4.90 18.69 7.47
C SER A 116 4.17 17.41 7.88
N THR A 117 3.16 17.55 8.74
CA THR A 117 2.50 16.44 9.42
C THR A 117 1.65 15.58 8.47
N GLY A 118 1.49 16.03 7.23
CA GLY A 118 0.93 15.30 6.09
C GLY A 118 1.90 15.24 4.91
N PHE A 119 1.45 14.68 3.79
CA PHE A 119 2.25 14.43 2.57
C PHE A 119 2.26 15.63 1.59
N GLY A 120 2.04 16.84 2.10
CA GLY A 120 1.94 18.04 1.27
C GLY A 120 0.70 18.09 0.36
N CYS A 121 -0.23 17.15 0.51
CA CYS A 121 -1.48 17.04 -0.25
C CYS A 121 -2.54 18.06 0.21
N PRO A 122 -3.55 18.37 -0.62
CA PRO A 122 -4.63 19.30 -0.25
C PRO A 122 -5.36 18.89 1.03
N GLU A 123 -5.54 17.59 1.23
CA GLU A 123 -6.05 16.99 2.45
C GLU A 123 -4.90 16.29 3.19
N ALA A 124 -4.68 16.62 4.47
CA ALA A 124 -3.53 16.13 5.25
C ALA A 124 -3.56 14.62 5.54
N ASP A 125 -4.75 14.03 5.51
CA ASP A 125 -5.02 12.64 5.87
C ASP A 125 -5.49 11.79 4.68
N THR A 126 -5.44 12.34 3.46
CA THR A 126 -5.85 11.64 2.24
C THR A 126 -4.70 11.65 1.23
N LEU A 127 -4.35 10.48 0.68
CA LEU A 127 -3.42 10.35 -0.44
C LEU A 127 -4.17 9.82 -1.65
N HIS A 128 -4.26 10.65 -2.68
CA HIS A 128 -4.67 10.23 -4.00
C HIS A 128 -3.43 9.76 -4.75
N VAL A 129 -3.34 8.46 -5.02
CA VAL A 129 -2.21 7.87 -5.73
C VAL A 129 -2.68 7.40 -7.10
N GLN A 130 -2.22 8.06 -8.15
CA GLN A 130 -2.52 7.68 -9.51
C GLN A 130 -1.45 6.71 -10.03
N ARG A 131 -1.88 5.61 -10.65
CA ARG A 131 -0.97 4.65 -11.28
C ARG A 131 -0.75 5.05 -12.73
N ILE A 132 0.47 5.47 -13.05
CA ILE A 132 0.88 5.79 -14.42
C ILE A 132 1.29 4.50 -15.14
N SER A 133 2.08 3.66 -14.48
CA SER A 133 2.49 2.34 -14.98
C SER A 133 2.70 1.37 -13.81
N ASN A 134 3.15 0.15 -14.08
CA ASN A 134 3.46 -0.82 -13.01
C ASN A 134 4.59 -0.36 -12.07
N ASN A 135 5.46 0.53 -12.56
CA ASN A 135 6.65 1.02 -11.85
C ASN A 135 6.66 2.54 -11.69
N GLU A 136 5.53 3.21 -11.96
CA GLU A 136 5.45 4.67 -11.90
C GLU A 136 4.09 5.12 -11.35
N ILE A 137 4.13 6.04 -10.38
CA ILE A 137 2.96 6.60 -9.71
C ILE A 137 3.09 8.11 -9.59
N SER A 138 1.98 8.80 -9.37
CA SER A 138 1.96 10.23 -9.05
C SER A 138 1.00 10.52 -7.89
N PHE A 139 1.20 11.68 -7.26
CA PHE A 139 0.34 12.21 -6.20
C PHE A 139 -0.25 13.55 -6.65
N PRO A 140 -1.37 13.56 -7.38
CA PRO A 140 -1.93 14.78 -7.96
C PRO A 140 -2.21 15.85 -6.90
N GLY A 141 -1.73 17.07 -7.15
CA GLY A 141 -1.96 18.22 -6.27
C GLY A 141 -1.15 18.23 -4.97
N CYS A 142 -0.28 17.24 -4.73
CA CYS A 142 0.56 17.23 -3.55
C CYS A 142 1.85 18.02 -3.78
N ARG A 143 2.08 19.07 -2.98
CA ARG A 143 3.22 19.99 -3.14
C ARG A 143 4.57 19.32 -2.89
N ASP A 144 4.59 18.26 -2.08
CA ASP A 144 5.80 17.52 -1.72
C ASP A 144 6.18 16.51 -2.83
N PHE A 145 5.30 16.31 -3.82
CA PHE A 145 5.45 15.35 -4.92
C PHE A 145 5.04 15.94 -6.28
N PRO A 146 5.68 17.03 -6.75
CA PRO A 146 5.37 17.64 -8.04
C PRO A 146 5.70 16.74 -9.25
N PHE A 147 6.63 15.79 -9.10
CA PHE A 147 7.02 14.83 -10.13
C PHE A 147 6.56 13.41 -9.80
N PRO A 148 6.45 12.52 -10.82
CA PRO A 148 6.19 11.11 -10.58
C PRO A 148 7.24 10.45 -9.69
N LEU A 149 6.84 9.36 -9.04
CA LEU A 149 7.75 8.45 -8.38
C LEU A 149 7.88 7.18 -9.20
N VAL A 150 9.11 6.65 -9.25
CA VAL A 150 9.42 5.36 -9.85
C VAL A 150 9.79 4.35 -8.78
N ARG A 151 9.43 3.09 -9.02
CA ARG A 151 9.72 2.00 -8.09
C ARG A 151 11.23 1.75 -8.02
N CYS A 152 11.74 1.55 -6.81
CA CYS A 152 13.09 1.01 -6.63
C CYS A 152 13.16 -0.42 -7.17
N PRO A 153 14.12 -0.73 -8.06
CA PRO A 153 14.33 -2.10 -8.54
C PRO A 153 14.65 -3.04 -7.37
N ALA A 154 14.21 -4.30 -7.47
CA ALA A 154 14.75 -5.35 -6.62
C ALA A 154 16.24 -5.53 -6.96
N GLY A 155 17.08 -5.57 -5.92
CA GLY A 155 18.53 -5.81 -6.06
C GLY A 155 18.86 -7.25 -6.40
#